data_AF-A0A831T653-F1
#
_entry.id   AF-A0A831T653-F1
#
_cell.length_a   1.000
_cell.length_b   1.000
_cell.length_c   1.000
_cell.angle_alpha   90.00
_cell.angle_beta   90.00
_cell.angle_gamma   90.00
#
_symmetry.space_group_name_H-M   'P 1'
#
loop_
_entity.id
_entity.type
_entity.pdbx_description
1 polymer ?
#
loop_
_entity_poly.entity_id
_entity_poly.type
_entity_poly.pdbx_seq_one_letter_code
_entity_poly.pdbx_strand_id
1 'polypeptide(L)' 'MLRKQFFTLREAAKQLGVSARTIKRREADGSIPVIRRDPVSGYRVFSQDDIEKLKFFLTKRGKRG' A
#
# COMPACT_ATOMS: atom_id res chain seq x y z
N MET A 1 11.65 16.95 10.88
CA MET A 1 10.51 16.48 10.06
C MET A 1 10.09 15.10 10.56
N LEU A 2 8.91 14.98 11.17
CA LEU A 2 8.35 13.68 11.55
C LEU A 2 7.94 12.95 10.26
N ARG A 3 8.72 11.96 9.83
CA ARG A 3 8.26 10.99 8.83
C ARG A 3 7.06 10.28 9.46
N LYS A 4 5.87 10.38 8.86
CA LYS A 4 4.72 9.56 9.27
C LYS A 4 5.18 8.11 9.28
N GLN A 5 5.21 7.48 10.45
CA GLN A 5 5.68 6.10 10.59
C GLN A 5 4.70 5.11 9.93
N PHE A 6 3.42 5.50 9.88
CA PHE A 6 2.35 4.68 9.33
C PHE A 6 1.40 5.51 8.47
N PHE A 7 0.95 4.91 7.38
CA PHE A 7 -0.06 5.41 6.46
C PHE A 7 -1.28 4.50 6.53
N THR A 8 -2.45 5.07 6.36
CA THR A 8 -3.69 4.32 6.14
C THR A 8 -3.77 3.82 4.70
N LEU A 9 -4.68 2.88 4.42
CA LEU A 9 -4.94 2.42 3.04
C LEU A 9 -5.25 3.56 2.06
N ARG A 10 -5.96 4.60 2.52
CA ARG A 10 -6.29 5.78 1.69
C ARG A 10 -5.06 6.64 1.42
N GLU A 11 -4.21 6.84 2.42
CA GLU A 11 -2.97 7.60 2.24
C GLU A 11 -1.97 6.85 1.36
N ALA A 12 -1.83 5.52 1.56
CA ALA A 12 -1.05 4.66 0.71
C ALA A 12 -1.51 4.73 -0.75
N ALA A 13 -2.82 4.60 -0.99
CA ALA A 13 -3.44 4.75 -2.30
C ALA A 13 -3.09 6.10 -2.96
N LYS A 14 -3.19 7.20 -2.20
CA LYS A 14 -2.85 8.54 -2.67
C LYS A 14 -1.37 8.70 -3.01
N GLN A 15 -0.48 8.15 -2.18
CA GLN A 15 0.98 8.16 -2.41
C GLN A 15 1.38 7.34 -3.64
N LEU A 16 0.70 6.21 -3.86
CA LEU A 16 0.98 5.28 -4.94
C LEU A 16 0.29 5.64 -6.25
N GLY A 17 -0.60 6.64 -6.25
CA GLY A 17 -1.39 7.03 -7.43
C GLY A 17 -2.38 5.95 -7.88
N VAL A 18 -2.80 5.06 -6.98
CA VAL A 18 -3.75 3.98 -7.28
C VAL A 18 -4.98 4.06 -6.39
N SER A 19 -6.05 3.34 -6.73
CA SER A 19 -7.22 3.25 -5.86
C SER A 19 -6.97 2.31 -4.68
N ALA A 20 -7.59 2.58 -3.53
CA ALA A 20 -7.59 1.66 -2.38
C ALA A 20 -8.12 0.26 -2.75
N ARG A 21 -9.06 0.19 -3.70
CA ARG A 21 -9.60 -1.07 -4.22
C ARG A 21 -8.55 -1.85 -5.01
N THR A 22 -7.69 -1.18 -5.78
CA THR A 22 -6.56 -1.79 -6.46
C THR A 22 -5.62 -2.44 -5.46
N ILE A 23 -5.27 -1.73 -4.38
CA ILE A 23 -4.42 -2.28 -3.31
C ILE A 23 -5.06 -3.53 -2.70
N LYS A 24 -6.34 -3.47 -2.28
CA LYS A 24 -7.05 -4.64 -1.73
C LYS A 24 -7.08 -5.83 -2.69
N ARG A 25 -7.33 -5.56 -3.98
CA ARG A 25 -7.35 -6.61 -5.01
C ARG A 25 -5.97 -7.26 -5.15
N ARG A 26 -4.89 -6.47 -5.10
CA ARG A 26 -3.53 -6.98 -5.18
C ARG A 26 -3.08 -7.71 -3.91
N GLU A 27 -3.57 -7.29 -2.75
CA GLU A 27 -3.41 -8.00 -1.49
C GLU A 27 -4.09 -9.38 -1.60
N ALA A 28 -5.33 -9.40 -2.10
CA ALA A 28 -6.11 -10.62 -2.28
C ALA A 28 -5.55 -11.57 -3.36
N ASP A 29 -4.98 -11.03 -4.44
CA ASP A 29 -4.36 -11.83 -5.51
C ASP A 29 -2.92 -12.26 -5.21
N GLY A 30 -2.37 -11.87 -4.05
CA GLY A 30 -1.01 -12.20 -3.62
C GLY A 30 0.10 -11.44 -4.37
N SER A 31 -0.24 -10.47 -5.22
CA SER A 31 0.75 -9.65 -5.94
C SER A 31 1.56 -8.72 -5.03
N ILE A 32 1.03 -8.39 -3.85
CA ILE A 32 1.69 -7.54 -2.86
C ILE A 32 1.71 -8.25 -1.50
N PRO A 33 2.69 -7.95 -0.63
CA PRO A 33 2.75 -8.54 0.70
C PRO A 33 1.52 -8.20 1.54
N VAL A 34 1.14 -9.13 2.42
CA VAL A 34 -0.01 -8.97 3.34
C VAL A 34 0.22 -7.76 4.24
N ILE A 35 -0.75 -6.85 4.27
CA ILE A 35 -0.63 -5.59 4.99
C ILE A 35 -0.87 -5.87 6.48
N ARG A 36 0.07 -5.41 7.31
CA ARG A 36 -0.05 -5.54 8.77
C ARG A 36 -1.23 -4.72 9.28
N ARG A 37 -1.96 -5.31 10.23
CA ARG A 37 -2.96 -4.58 11.00
C ARG A 37 -2.30 -4.09 12.27
N ASP A 38 -2.55 -2.84 12.60
CA ASP A 38 -2.12 -2.28 13.87
C ASP A 38 -2.87 -3.03 14.99
N PRO A 39 -2.16 -3.63 15.97
CA PRO A 39 -2.78 -4.44 17.00
C PRO A 39 -3.64 -3.61 17.97
N VAL A 40 -3.42 -2.30 18.04
CA VAL A 40 -4.13 -1.40 18.98
C VAL A 40 -5.43 -0.88 18.37
N SER A 41 -5.41 -0.43 17.12
CA SER A 41 -6.56 0.18 16.45
C SER A 41 -7.32 -0.76 15.51
N GLY A 42 -6.74 -1.93 15.18
CA GLY A 42 -7.33 -2.92 14.26
C GLY A 42 -7.34 -2.50 12.78
N TYR A 43 -6.87 -1.29 12.47
CA TYR A 43 -6.82 -0.78 11.10
C TYR A 43 -5.58 -1.30 10.34
N ARG A 44 -5.70 -1.35 9.01
CA ARG A 44 -4.56 -1.61 8.13
C ARG A 44 -3.63 -0.41 8.12
N VAL A 45 -2.39 -0.64 8.53
CA VAL A 45 -1.33 0.37 8.54
C VAL A 45 -0.21 -0.04 7.59
N PHE A 46 0.34 0.94 6.90
CA PHE A 46 1.41 0.79 5.93
C PHE A 46 2.60 1.56 6.45
N SER A 47 3.74 0.91 6.65
CA SER A 47 4.97 1.64 6.91
C SER A 47 5.47 2.34 5.64
N GLN A 48 6.39 3.28 5.79
CA GLN A 48 7.08 3.87 4.64
C GLN A 48 7.73 2.79 3.75
N ASP A 49 8.30 1.75 4.36
CA ASP A 49 8.93 0.63 3.67
C ASP A 49 7.90 -0.18 2.84
N ASP A 50 6.70 -0.36 3.39
CA ASP A 50 5.59 -0.99 2.65
C ASP A 50 5.17 -0.14 1.45
N ILE A 51 5.11 1.19 1.60
CA ILE A 51 4.80 2.09 0.47
C ILE A 51 5.85 1.96 -0.63
N GLU A 52 7.13 1.94 -0.28
CA GLU A 52 8.21 1.82 -1.27
C GLU A 52 8.19 0.46 -1.99
N LYS A 53 7.96 -0.63 -1.26
CA LYS A 53 7.72 -1.96 -1.84
C LYS A 53 6.51 -1.96 -2.77
N LEU A 54 5.38 -1.42 -2.31
CA LEU A 54 4.16 -1.34 -3.10
C LEU A 54 4.36 -0.54 -4.37
N LYS A 55 5.12 0.56 -4.30
CA LYS A 55 5.47 1.37 -5.47
C LYS A 55 6.22 0.53 -6.50
N PHE A 56 7.19 -0.28 -6.07
CA PHE A 56 7.89 -1.20 -6.96
C PHE A 56 6.95 -2.22 -7.63
N PHE A 57 6.04 -2.85 -6.87
CA PHE A 57 5.09 -3.83 -7.41
C PHE A 57 4.01 -3.22 -8.30
N LEU A 58 3.55 -1.99 -8.01
CA LEU A 58 2.46 -1.31 -8.71
C LEU A 58 2.93 -0.56 -9.96
N THR A 59 4.14 0.02 -9.95
CA THR A 59 4.73 0.70 -11.12
C THR A 59 4.99 -0.25 -12.30
N LYS A 60 5.15 -1.56 -12.06
CA LYS A 60 5.34 -2.57 -13.13
C LYS A 60 4.17 -2.74 -14.11
N ARG A 61 3.09 -1.93 -14.04
CA ARG A 61 1.89 -2.09 -14.87
C ARG A 61 1.47 -0.76 -15.53
N GLY A 62 2.41 -0.13 -16.23
CA GLY A 62 2.20 1.07 -17.05
C GLY A 62 2.62 0.95 -18.52
N LYS A 63 2.85 -0.27 -19.03
CA LYS A 63 2.92 -0.54 -20.48
C LYS A 63 2.09 -1.80 -20.79
N ARG A 64 0.77 -1.67 -20.78
CA ARG A 64 -0.01 -2.36 -21.80
C ARG A 64 -0.26 -1.30 -22.86
N GLY A 65 0.23 -1.57 -24.05
CA GLY A 65 -0.01 -0.75 -25.23
C GLY A 65 -1.47 -0.71 -25.61
#